data_AF-A0A1Q7DH08-F1
#
_entry.id   AF-A0A1Q7DH08-F1
#
_cell.length_a   1.000
_cell.length_b   1.000
_cell.length_c   1.000
_cell.angle_alpha   90.00
_cell.angle_beta   90.00
_cell.angle_gamma   90.00
#
_symmetry.space_group_name_H-M   'P 1'
#
loop_
_entity.id
_entity.type
_entity.pdbx_description
1 polymer ?
#
loop_
_entity_poly.entity_id
_entity_poly.type
_entity_poly.pdbx_seq_one_letter_code
_entity_poly.pdbx_strand_id
1 'polypeptide(L)'
;EQGKVTLSGAVVTVDDKGLAEAIVTGTLVGVKSLTNNIAVVPVLVKDEAIRKAVEAALRSVPALLPDKANKIKVSVNDGIVALKGAVEKPLFRRAAEKAAASVKGVKSVTNLVEVVGKPRPDNEIEKDVVTYLQWSPLVELDAIDYKVENAVVKLKGSVDHLAHKYALASDLEKIRGVIDVDVSGVSVTKAQKKA
;
A
#
# COMPACT_ATOMS: atom_id res chain seq x y z
N GLU A 1 34.79 9.64 18.00
CA GLU A 1 35.24 9.93 16.62
C GLU A 1 34.44 9.07 15.65
N GLN A 2 33.99 9.69 14.55
CA GLN A 2 33.52 9.13 13.27
C GLN A 2 32.62 7.87 13.32
N GLY A 3 31.34 8.06 13.65
CA GLY A 3 30.29 7.05 13.46
C GLY A 3 30.02 6.77 11.98
N LYS A 4 30.92 6.02 11.35
CA LYS A 4 30.87 5.61 9.96
C LYS A 4 30.34 4.17 9.91
N VAL A 5 29.22 3.97 9.25
CA VAL A 5 28.61 2.64 9.07
C VAL A 5 28.75 2.26 7.60
N THR A 6 29.27 1.07 7.34
CA THR A 6 29.37 0.50 5.99
C THR A 6 28.44 -0.70 5.90
N LEU A 7 27.49 -0.63 4.96
CA LEU A 7 26.61 -1.75 4.64
C LEU A 7 27.14 -2.44 3.39
N SER A 8 27.40 -3.74 3.49
CA SER A 8 27.87 -4.59 2.41
C SER A 8 27.03 -5.86 2.37
N GLY A 9 26.59 -6.28 1.19
CA GLY A 9 25.75 -7.45 1.00
C GLY A 9 25.20 -7.50 -0.42
N ALA A 10 24.44 -8.55 -0.74
CA ALA A 10 23.71 -8.65 -1.99
C ALA A 10 22.21 -8.55 -1.71
N VAL A 11 21.53 -7.61 -2.36
CA VAL A 11 20.05 -7.51 -2.31
C VAL A 11 19.50 -7.73 -3.71
N VAL A 12 18.25 -8.19 -3.78
CA VAL A 12 17.63 -8.56 -5.06
C VAL A 12 16.97 -7.35 -5.72
N THR A 13 16.55 -6.35 -4.94
CA THR A 13 15.81 -5.17 -5.43
C THR A 13 16.40 -3.85 -4.91
N VAL A 14 16.14 -2.75 -5.63
CA VAL A 14 16.56 -1.40 -5.21
C VAL A 14 15.73 -0.91 -4.00
N ASP A 15 14.50 -1.39 -3.85
CA ASP A 15 13.65 -1.07 -2.70
C ASP A 15 14.19 -1.70 -1.40
N ASP A 16 14.70 -2.95 -1.47
CA ASP A 16 15.40 -3.59 -0.34
C ASP A 16 16.66 -2.81 0.07
N LYS A 17 17.36 -2.21 -0.91
CA LYS A 17 18.50 -1.32 -0.64
C LYS A 17 18.05 -0.09 0.17
N GLY A 18 16.92 0.51 -0.20
CA GLY A 18 16.36 1.68 0.50
C GLY A 18 15.88 1.36 1.92
N LEU A 19 15.25 0.20 2.12
CA LEU A 19 14.83 -0.25 3.46
C LEU A 19 16.02 -0.48 4.39
N ALA A 20 17.12 -1.03 3.89
CA ALA A 20 18.34 -1.22 4.67
C ALA A 20 18.96 0.12 5.12
N GLU A 21 18.92 1.14 4.26
CA GLU A 21 19.37 2.50 4.63
C GLU A 21 18.46 3.14 5.70
N ALA A 22 17.15 3.01 5.55
CA ALA A 22 16.17 3.58 6.48
C ALA A 22 16.29 3.01 7.90
N ILE A 23 16.46 1.68 8.03
CA ILE A 23 16.60 1.02 9.34
C ILE A 23 17.88 1.48 10.06
N VAL A 24 18.99 1.59 9.34
CA VAL A 24 20.30 1.92 9.92
C VAL A 24 20.39 3.38 10.35
N THR A 25 19.78 4.27 9.58
CA THR A 25 19.76 5.70 9.89
C THR A 25 18.77 6.02 11.03
N GLY A 26 17.68 5.26 11.14
CA GLY A 26 16.63 5.51 12.13
C GLY A 26 16.86 4.87 13.51
N THR A 27 17.67 3.82 13.62
CA THR A 27 17.75 3.00 14.85
C THR A 27 19.05 3.20 15.64
N LEU A 28 20.12 3.71 15.02
CA LEU A 28 21.44 3.84 15.65
C LEU A 28 21.79 5.32 15.92
N VAL A 29 21.78 5.70 17.20
CA VAL A 29 22.20 7.05 17.63
C VAL A 29 23.73 7.16 17.49
N GLY A 30 24.21 8.03 16.59
CA GLY A 30 25.63 8.34 16.44
C GLY A 30 26.22 8.18 15.01
N VAL A 31 25.41 7.76 14.03
CA VAL A 31 25.86 7.63 12.62
C VAL A 31 25.95 9.00 11.95
N LYS A 32 27.15 9.40 11.51
CA LYS A 32 27.42 10.64 10.77
C LYS A 32 27.62 10.43 9.26
N SER A 33 27.94 9.21 8.83
CA SER A 33 28.06 8.89 7.40
C SER A 33 27.76 7.42 7.15
N LEU A 34 26.89 7.14 6.17
CA LEU A 34 26.57 5.79 5.71
C LEU A 34 27.20 5.58 4.32
N THR A 35 27.96 4.49 4.14
CA THR A 35 28.47 4.08 2.83
C THR A 35 27.85 2.74 2.46
N ASN A 36 26.93 2.76 1.50
CA ASN A 36 26.19 1.59 1.05
C ASN A 36 26.85 0.98 -0.20
N ASN A 37 27.54 -0.14 0.00
CA ASN A 37 28.20 -0.92 -1.05
C ASN A 37 27.41 -2.20 -1.40
N ILE A 38 26.10 -2.20 -1.18
CA ILE A 38 25.25 -3.35 -1.53
C ILE A 38 25.18 -3.50 -3.06
N ALA A 39 25.56 -4.68 -3.54
CA ALA A 39 25.51 -5.04 -4.96
C ALA A 39 24.18 -5.76 -5.26
N VAL A 40 23.43 -5.25 -6.24
CA VAL A 40 22.22 -5.94 -6.72
C VAL A 40 22.65 -7.02 -7.70
N VAL A 41 22.59 -8.30 -7.30
CA VAL A 41 22.88 -9.43 -8.18
C VAL A 41 21.57 -9.88 -8.83
N PRO A 42 21.37 -9.66 -10.14
CA PRO A 42 20.14 -10.10 -10.79
C PRO A 42 20.12 -11.62 -10.85
N VAL A 43 19.09 -12.24 -10.28
CA VAL A 43 18.81 -13.65 -10.59
C VAL A 43 18.40 -13.71 -12.05
N LEU A 44 19.15 -14.43 -12.88
CA LEU A 44 18.83 -14.74 -14.28
C LEU A 44 17.58 -15.63 -14.36
N VAL A 45 16.42 -15.06 -14.08
CA VAL A 45 15.12 -15.68 -14.32
C VAL A 45 14.65 -15.21 -15.70
N LYS A 46 14.23 -16.12 -16.57
CA LYS A 46 13.66 -15.77 -17.86
C LYS A 46 12.40 -14.92 -17.64
N ASP A 47 12.26 -13.82 -18.39
CA ASP A 47 11.12 -12.90 -18.28
C ASP A 47 9.76 -13.61 -18.42
N GLU A 48 9.67 -14.66 -19.25
CA GLU A 48 8.46 -15.46 -19.40
C GLU A 48 8.08 -16.21 -18.11
N ALA A 49 9.06 -16.67 -17.33
CA ALA A 49 8.81 -17.31 -16.04
C ALA A 49 8.35 -16.28 -15.00
N ILE A 50 8.96 -15.08 -14.99
CA ILE A 50 8.54 -13.97 -14.13
C ILE A 50 7.09 -13.58 -14.48
N ARG A 51 6.78 -13.42 -15.77
CA ARG A 51 5.44 -13.08 -16.24
C ARG A 51 4.40 -14.10 -15.75
N LYS A 52 4.65 -15.40 -15.93
CA LYS A 52 3.75 -16.46 -15.45
C LYS A 52 3.59 -16.44 -13.93
N ALA A 53 4.67 -16.20 -13.19
CA ALA A 53 4.62 -16.10 -11.74
C ALA A 53 3.82 -14.88 -11.28
N VAL A 54 3.97 -13.72 -11.93
CA VAL A 54 3.14 -12.53 -11.68
C VAL A 54 1.68 -12.78 -12.01
N GLU A 55 1.36 -13.39 -13.16
CA GLU A 55 -0.02 -13.76 -13.48
C GLU A 55 -0.61 -14.72 -12.44
N ALA A 56 0.17 -15.67 -11.92
CA ALA A 56 -0.27 -16.56 -10.85
C ALA A 56 -0.48 -15.83 -9.52
N ALA A 57 0.41 -14.91 -9.16
CA ALA A 57 0.29 -14.08 -7.95
C ALA A 57 -0.91 -13.12 -8.02
N LEU A 58 -1.25 -12.61 -9.20
CA LEU A 58 -2.46 -11.81 -9.39
C LEU A 58 -3.72 -12.68 -9.26
N ARG A 59 -3.72 -13.90 -9.81
CA ARG A 59 -4.84 -14.84 -9.67
C ARG A 59 -5.06 -15.32 -8.23
N SER A 60 -4.03 -15.35 -7.39
CA SER A 60 -4.17 -15.74 -5.99
C SER A 60 -4.92 -14.71 -5.15
N VAL A 61 -5.05 -13.48 -5.64
CA VAL A 61 -5.82 -12.42 -5.00
C VAL A 61 -7.27 -12.46 -5.53
N PRO A 62 -8.27 -12.87 -4.73
CA PRO A 62 -9.66 -13.00 -5.19
C PRO A 62 -10.30 -11.69 -5.68
N ALA A 63 -9.70 -10.58 -5.27
CA ALA A 63 -10.07 -9.23 -5.66
C ALA A 63 -9.60 -8.84 -7.07
N LEU A 64 -8.58 -9.52 -7.63
CA LEU A 64 -7.97 -9.20 -8.93
C LEU A 64 -8.39 -10.17 -10.04
N LEU A 65 -9.37 -11.03 -9.76
CA LEU A 65 -9.82 -12.03 -10.72
C LEU A 65 -10.37 -11.37 -12.00
N PRO A 66 -10.04 -11.91 -13.19
CA PRO A 66 -10.47 -11.35 -14.48
C PRO A 66 -12.00 -11.20 -14.63
N ASP A 67 -12.76 -12.03 -13.91
CA ASP A 67 -14.23 -12.09 -13.97
C ASP A 67 -14.91 -10.86 -13.33
N LYS A 68 -14.19 -10.13 -12.45
CA LYS A 68 -14.70 -8.98 -11.71
C LYS A 68 -14.41 -7.63 -12.38
N ALA A 69 -14.47 -7.59 -13.72
CA ALA A 69 -14.16 -6.41 -14.54
C ALA A 69 -12.69 -5.92 -14.50
N ASN A 70 -11.80 -6.59 -13.77
CA ASN A 70 -10.39 -6.23 -13.67
C ASN A 70 -9.59 -6.83 -14.84
N LYS A 71 -9.36 -6.03 -15.88
CA LYS A 71 -8.54 -6.42 -17.03
C LYS A 71 -7.11 -5.92 -16.86
N ILE A 72 -6.31 -6.63 -16.07
CA ILE A 72 -4.89 -6.31 -15.87
C ILE A 72 -4.06 -7.15 -16.85
N LYS A 73 -3.35 -6.46 -17.75
CA LYS A 73 -2.30 -7.01 -18.60
C LYS A 73 -0.95 -6.85 -17.91
N VAL A 74 -0.17 -7.92 -17.91
CA VAL A 74 1.18 -7.97 -17.36
C VAL A 74 2.17 -8.01 -18.52
N SER A 75 3.20 -7.17 -18.47
CA SER A 75 4.34 -7.22 -19.39
C SER A 75 5.62 -7.22 -18.57
N VAL A 76 6.61 -8.02 -18.98
CA VAL A 76 7.90 -8.11 -18.27
C VAL A 76 9.02 -7.90 -19.28
N ASN A 77 9.98 -7.06 -18.93
CA ASN A 77 11.17 -6.80 -19.72
C ASN A 77 12.38 -6.64 -18.79
N ASP A 78 13.35 -7.55 -18.88
CA ASP A 78 14.56 -7.58 -18.05
C ASP A 78 14.25 -7.50 -16.53
N GLY A 79 13.25 -8.25 -16.09
CA GLY A 79 12.77 -8.24 -14.70
C GLY A 79 11.99 -6.98 -14.27
N ILE A 80 11.75 -6.01 -15.15
CA ILE A 80 10.84 -4.88 -14.90
C ILE A 80 9.44 -5.29 -15.31
N VAL A 81 8.50 -5.27 -14.36
CA VAL A 81 7.09 -5.64 -14.57
C VAL A 81 6.27 -4.38 -14.82
N ALA A 82 5.57 -4.31 -15.94
CA ALA A 82 4.57 -3.28 -16.20
C ALA A 82 3.15 -3.89 -16.06
N LEU A 83 2.34 -3.29 -15.18
CA LEU A 83 0.93 -3.61 -15.02
C LEU A 83 0.10 -2.54 -15.72
N LYS A 84 -0.73 -2.92 -16.70
CA LYS A 84 -1.64 -2.01 -17.41
C LYS A 84 -3.05 -2.56 -17.35
N GLY A 85 -4.05 -1.72 -17.09
CA GLY A 85 -5.42 -2.18 -17.03
C GLY A 85 -6.36 -1.19 -16.38
N ALA A 86 -7.58 -1.63 -16.12
CA ALA A 86 -8.56 -0.91 -15.33
C ALA A 86 -8.99 -1.76 -14.14
N VAL A 87 -9.15 -1.13 -12.98
CA VAL A 87 -9.74 -1.73 -11.78
C VAL A 87 -10.85 -0.86 -11.22
N GLU A 88 -11.81 -1.47 -10.53
CA GLU A 88 -12.93 -0.72 -9.94
C GLU A 88 -12.52 0.10 -8.70
N LYS A 89 -11.46 -0.34 -8.00
CA LYS A 89 -10.99 0.27 -6.75
C LYS A 89 -9.46 0.49 -6.73
N PRO A 90 -8.97 1.62 -6.22
CA PRO A 90 -7.56 1.87 -5.92
C PRO A 90 -6.90 0.80 -5.05
N LEU A 91 -7.63 0.20 -4.12
CA LEU A 91 -7.09 -0.89 -3.30
C LEU A 91 -6.68 -2.10 -4.14
N PHE A 92 -7.40 -2.38 -5.23
CA PHE A 92 -7.04 -3.41 -6.20
C PHE A 92 -5.79 -3.01 -6.99
N ARG A 93 -5.65 -1.72 -7.33
CA ARG A 93 -4.41 -1.19 -7.94
C ARG A 93 -3.20 -1.41 -7.02
N ARG A 94 -3.31 -1.06 -5.72
CA ARG A 94 -2.24 -1.29 -4.73
C ARG A 94 -1.96 -2.78 -4.50
N ALA A 95 -3.02 -3.59 -4.43
CA ALA A 95 -2.89 -5.04 -4.27
C ALA A 95 -2.19 -5.69 -5.48
N ALA A 96 -2.49 -5.24 -6.70
CA ALA A 96 -1.86 -5.75 -7.91
C ALA A 96 -0.35 -5.44 -7.93
N GLU A 97 0.02 -4.23 -7.53
CA GLU A 97 1.42 -3.82 -7.40
C GLU A 97 2.16 -4.66 -6.36
N LYS A 98 1.58 -4.82 -5.18
CA LYS A 98 2.16 -5.63 -4.10
C LYS A 98 2.29 -7.11 -4.50
N ALA A 99 1.29 -7.65 -5.20
CA ALA A 99 1.31 -9.02 -5.70
C ALA A 99 2.36 -9.23 -6.80
N ALA A 100 2.58 -8.23 -7.66
CA ALA A 100 3.65 -8.29 -8.64
C ALA A 100 5.04 -8.15 -8.00
N ALA A 101 5.19 -7.25 -7.02
CA ALA A 101 6.44 -7.02 -6.33
C ALA A 101 6.90 -8.20 -5.47
N SER A 102 5.97 -9.04 -4.98
CA SER A 102 6.30 -10.22 -4.18
C SER A 102 6.86 -11.39 -4.98
N VAL A 103 6.88 -11.30 -6.32
CA VAL A 103 7.39 -12.36 -7.19
C VAL A 103 8.92 -12.34 -7.27
N LYS A 104 9.53 -13.50 -7.04
CA LYS A 104 10.99 -13.68 -7.12
C LYS A 104 11.50 -13.38 -8.54
N GLY A 105 12.45 -12.45 -8.64
CA GLY A 105 13.06 -12.03 -9.91
C GLY A 105 12.53 -10.70 -10.46
N VAL A 106 11.49 -10.12 -9.84
CA VAL A 106 11.03 -8.78 -10.16
C VAL A 106 12.01 -7.75 -9.60
N LYS A 107 12.58 -6.91 -10.47
CA LYS A 107 13.48 -5.82 -10.10
C LYS A 107 12.73 -4.54 -9.75
N SER A 108 11.63 -4.28 -10.47
CA SER A 108 10.77 -3.10 -10.28
C SER A 108 9.39 -3.34 -10.88
N VAL A 109 8.38 -2.68 -10.33
CA VAL A 109 6.99 -2.71 -10.83
C VAL A 109 6.56 -1.32 -11.25
N THR A 110 6.17 -1.18 -12.52
CA THR A 110 5.54 0.02 -13.07
C THR A 110 4.02 -0.19 -13.12
N ASN A 111 3.30 0.47 -12.22
CA ASN A 111 1.85 0.32 -12.09
C ASN A 111 1.07 1.41 -12.84
N LEU A 112 0.63 1.07 -14.06
CA LEU A 112 -0.18 1.89 -14.97
C LEU A 112 -1.65 1.41 -14.98
N VAL A 113 -2.12 0.85 -13.88
CA VAL A 113 -3.52 0.45 -13.74
C VAL A 113 -4.36 1.69 -13.40
N GLU A 114 -5.39 1.94 -14.20
CA GLU A 114 -6.35 3.02 -13.99
C GLU A 114 -7.50 2.55 -13.10
N VAL A 115 -8.05 3.47 -12.32
CA VAL A 115 -9.20 3.19 -11.48
C VAL A 115 -10.45 3.68 -12.20
N VAL A 116 -11.26 2.76 -12.70
CA VAL A 116 -12.50 3.04 -13.43
C VAL A 116 -13.67 2.50 -12.59
N GLY A 117 -13.93 3.15 -11.46
CA GLY A 117 -15.10 2.87 -10.64
C GLY A 117 -16.35 3.54 -11.23
N LYS A 118 -17.50 2.85 -11.24
CA LYS A 118 -18.77 3.53 -11.52
C LYS A 118 -19.01 4.57 -10.41
N PRO A 119 -19.23 5.85 -10.75
CA PRO A 119 -19.47 6.87 -9.75
C PRO A 119 -20.80 6.56 -9.05
N ARG A 120 -20.72 6.19 -7.76
CA ARG A 120 -21.85 6.27 -6.84
C ARG A 120 -21.85 7.70 -6.30
N PRO A 121 -23.02 8.36 -6.18
CA PRO A 121 -23.04 9.73 -5.71
C PRO A 121 -22.55 9.79 -4.25
N ASP A 122 -21.76 10.80 -3.94
CA ASP A 122 -21.05 10.92 -2.66
C ASP A 122 -22.01 10.91 -1.46
N ASN A 123 -23.23 11.44 -1.63
CA ASN A 123 -24.27 11.47 -0.59
C ASN A 123 -24.75 10.07 -0.17
N GLU A 124 -24.71 9.07 -1.06
CA GLU A 124 -25.04 7.70 -0.71
C GLU A 124 -23.89 7.00 -0.01
N ILE A 125 -22.65 7.26 -0.46
CA ILE A 125 -21.44 6.75 0.19
C ILE A 125 -21.36 7.31 1.62
N GLU A 126 -21.65 8.60 1.79
CA GLU A 126 -21.66 9.29 3.07
C GLU A 126 -22.62 8.64 4.07
N LYS A 127 -23.83 8.27 3.65
CA LYS A 127 -24.79 7.55 4.52
C LYS A 127 -24.25 6.23 5.03
N ASP A 128 -23.60 5.45 4.15
CA ASP A 128 -23.01 4.16 4.52
C ASP A 128 -21.81 4.34 5.45
N VAL A 129 -20.99 5.38 5.22
CA VAL A 129 -19.85 5.75 6.07
C VAL A 129 -20.34 6.15 7.47
N VAL A 130 -21.35 7.01 7.57
CA VAL A 130 -21.96 7.42 8.85
C VAL A 130 -22.52 6.22 9.59
N THR A 131 -23.25 5.37 8.89
CA THR A 131 -23.81 4.15 9.47
C THR A 131 -22.68 3.28 10.01
N TYR A 132 -21.64 3.00 9.23
CA TYR A 132 -20.51 2.21 9.69
C TYR A 132 -19.82 2.83 10.92
N LEU A 133 -19.57 4.14 10.92
CA LEU A 133 -18.91 4.83 12.04
C LEU A 133 -19.78 4.84 13.31
N GLN A 134 -21.11 4.96 13.19
CA GLN A 134 -22.05 4.86 14.32
C GLN A 134 -22.00 3.49 15.00
N TRP A 135 -21.82 2.42 14.24
CA TRP A 135 -21.75 1.06 14.76
C TRP A 135 -20.32 0.61 15.09
N SER A 136 -19.30 1.42 14.79
CA SER A 136 -17.90 1.05 15.00
C SER A 136 -17.50 1.28 16.47
N PRO A 137 -17.14 0.24 17.23
CA PRO A 137 -16.67 0.41 18.60
C PRO A 137 -15.24 0.96 18.68
N LEU A 138 -14.57 1.12 17.53
CA LEU A 138 -13.14 1.47 17.45
C LEU A 138 -12.90 2.98 17.56
N VAL A 139 -13.95 3.79 17.44
CA VAL A 139 -13.86 5.25 17.37
C VAL A 139 -15.09 5.90 17.97
N GLU A 140 -14.87 6.98 18.71
CA GLU A 140 -15.93 7.93 19.02
C GLU A 140 -16.14 8.86 17.82
N LEU A 141 -17.38 8.92 17.31
CA LEU A 141 -17.78 9.79 16.20
C LEU A 141 -17.37 11.26 16.43
N ASP A 142 -17.42 11.71 17.67
CA ASP A 142 -17.10 13.10 18.04
C ASP A 142 -15.58 13.40 17.95
N ALA A 143 -14.73 12.37 17.88
CA ALA A 143 -13.28 12.51 17.78
C ALA A 143 -12.74 12.47 16.34
N ILE A 144 -13.58 12.12 15.36
CA ILE A 144 -13.20 12.02 13.94
C ILE A 144 -14.19 12.79 13.05
N ASP A 145 -13.67 13.81 12.39
CA ASP A 145 -14.30 14.45 11.25
C ASP A 145 -14.09 13.59 9.98
N TYR A 146 -15.13 13.45 9.16
CA TYR A 146 -15.04 12.79 7.86
C TYR A 146 -15.60 13.69 6.74
N LYS A 147 -15.10 13.49 5.52
CA LYS A 147 -15.65 14.13 4.31
C LYS A 147 -15.58 13.16 3.14
N VAL A 148 -16.65 13.06 2.35
CA VAL A 148 -16.65 12.25 1.12
C VAL A 148 -16.63 13.18 -0.09
N GLU A 149 -15.62 13.03 -0.96
CA GLU A 149 -15.50 13.81 -2.20
C GLU A 149 -14.99 12.91 -3.33
N ASN A 150 -15.72 12.86 -4.45
CA ASN A 150 -15.39 12.01 -5.61
C ASN A 150 -15.14 10.55 -5.20
N ALA A 151 -16.02 10.02 -4.34
CA ALA A 151 -15.90 8.71 -3.73
C ALA A 151 -14.63 8.45 -2.88
N VAL A 152 -13.88 9.50 -2.53
CA VAL A 152 -12.75 9.43 -1.58
C VAL A 152 -13.22 9.88 -0.21
N VAL A 153 -13.05 9.01 0.80
CA VAL A 153 -13.37 9.32 2.19
C VAL A 153 -12.13 9.89 2.87
N LYS A 154 -12.17 11.15 3.28
CA LYS A 154 -11.10 11.82 4.02
C LYS A 154 -11.44 11.82 5.50
N LEU A 155 -10.57 11.28 6.33
CA LEU A 155 -10.71 11.27 7.78
C LEU A 155 -9.72 12.25 8.40
N LYS A 156 -10.18 13.00 9.40
CA LYS A 156 -9.39 13.92 10.22
C LYS A 156 -9.77 13.75 11.67
N GLY A 157 -8.81 13.89 12.57
CA GLY A 157 -9.06 13.78 14.01
C GLY A 157 -7.97 12.99 14.70
N SER A 158 -8.30 12.41 15.85
CA SER A 158 -7.33 11.65 16.64
C SER A 158 -7.88 10.32 17.11
N VAL A 159 -7.03 9.30 17.09
CA VAL A 159 -7.33 7.96 17.63
C VAL A 159 -6.32 7.59 18.72
N ASP A 160 -6.72 6.73 19.64
CA ASP A 160 -5.86 6.29 20.75
C ASP A 160 -4.77 5.31 20.30
N HIS A 161 -5.05 4.55 19.24
CA HIS A 161 -4.18 3.49 18.76
C HIS A 161 -3.98 3.55 17.25
N LEU A 162 -2.73 3.34 16.83
CA LEU A 162 -2.38 3.22 15.41
C LEU A 162 -3.12 2.05 14.72
N ALA A 163 -3.42 0.98 15.47
CA ALA A 163 -4.22 -0.14 14.97
C ALA A 163 -5.63 0.30 14.53
N HIS A 164 -6.28 1.20 15.29
CA HIS A 164 -7.61 1.71 14.95
C HIS A 164 -7.57 2.56 13.67
N LYS A 165 -6.51 3.36 13.48
CA LYS A 165 -6.29 4.13 12.24
C LYS A 165 -6.30 3.23 11.00
N TYR A 166 -5.58 2.11 11.04
CA TYR A 166 -5.52 1.18 9.91
C TYR A 166 -6.79 0.33 9.76
N ALA A 167 -7.42 -0.06 10.88
CA ALA A 167 -8.68 -0.79 10.84
C ALA A 167 -9.80 0.03 10.19
N LEU A 168 -9.92 1.32 10.56
CA LEU A 168 -10.86 2.25 9.94
C LEU A 168 -10.67 2.38 8.45
N ALA A 169 -9.43 2.60 8.01
CA ALA A 169 -9.11 2.66 6.58
C ALA A 169 -9.56 1.39 5.87
N SER A 170 -9.17 0.23 6.42
CA SER A 170 -9.50 -1.06 5.82
C SER A 170 -10.99 -1.36 5.77
N ASP A 171 -11.77 -0.90 6.74
CA ASP A 171 -13.20 -1.19 6.80
C ASP A 171 -14.01 -0.21 5.95
N LEU A 172 -13.66 1.08 5.96
CA LEU A 172 -14.29 2.07 5.09
C LEU A 172 -14.01 1.77 3.60
N GLU A 173 -12.82 1.25 3.26
CA GLU A 173 -12.51 0.79 1.91
C GLU A 173 -13.42 -0.36 1.43
N LYS A 174 -14.00 -1.15 2.35
CA LYS A 174 -14.94 -2.24 2.01
C LYS A 174 -16.30 -1.71 1.60
N ILE A 175 -16.68 -0.48 2.00
CA ILE A 175 -17.95 0.13 1.63
C ILE A 175 -18.06 0.21 0.10
N ARG A 176 -19.25 -0.06 -0.42
CA ARG A 176 -19.51 -0.08 -1.85
C ARG A 176 -19.52 1.35 -2.39
N GLY A 177 -18.72 1.60 -3.42
CA GLY A 177 -18.60 2.92 -4.04
C GLY A 177 -17.44 3.74 -3.50
N VAL A 178 -16.85 3.38 -2.34
CA VAL A 178 -15.61 4.01 -1.88
C VAL A 178 -14.46 3.63 -2.81
N ILE A 179 -13.81 4.66 -3.35
CA ILE A 179 -12.61 4.59 -4.18
C ILE A 179 -11.39 4.55 -3.25
N ASP A 180 -11.11 5.60 -2.50
CA ASP A 180 -9.95 5.62 -1.59
C ASP A 180 -10.36 6.13 -0.20
N VAL A 181 -9.55 5.81 0.81
CA VAL A 181 -9.71 6.34 2.15
C VAL A 181 -8.42 7.03 2.56
N ASP A 182 -8.49 8.35 2.71
CA ASP A 182 -7.38 9.18 3.15
C ASP A 182 -7.42 9.34 4.68
N VAL A 183 -6.49 8.66 5.35
CA VAL A 183 -6.29 8.76 6.80
C VAL A 183 -5.05 9.59 7.18
N SER A 184 -4.48 10.34 6.23
CA SER A 184 -3.31 11.19 6.50
C SER A 184 -3.59 12.23 7.58
N GLY A 185 -4.83 12.71 7.67
CA GLY A 185 -5.30 13.67 8.67
C GLY A 185 -5.63 13.08 10.05
N VAL A 186 -5.50 11.76 10.24
CA VAL A 186 -5.76 11.11 11.54
C VAL A 186 -4.46 10.99 12.32
N SER A 187 -4.34 11.70 13.44
CA SER A 187 -3.22 11.58 14.38
C SER A 187 -3.46 10.46 15.39
N VAL A 188 -2.39 9.91 15.95
CA VAL A 188 -2.49 9.01 17.11
C VAL A 188 -2.11 9.83 18.34
N THR A 189 -3.08 10.17 19.17
CA THR A 189 -2.78 10.73 20.49
C THR A 189 -2.26 9.60 21.34
N LYS A 190 -0.98 9.65 21.74
CA LYS A 190 -0.48 8.72 22.76
C LYS A 190 -1.33 8.92 24.01
N ALA A 191 -2.18 7.94 24.32
CA ALA A 191 -2.70 7.79 25.67
C ALA A 191 -1.47 7.72 26.60
N GLN A 192 -1.23 8.80 27.34
CA GLN A 192 -0.28 8.77 28.44
C GLN A 192 -0.74 7.63 29.34
N LYS A 193 0.12 6.60 29.49
CA LYS A 193 0.02 5.58 30.52
C LYS A 193 -0.28 6.31 31.84
N LYS A 194 -1.52 6.24 32.32
CA LYS A 194 -1.81 6.55 33.73
C LYS A 194 -1.20 5.40 34.52
N ALA A 195 -0.18 5.76 35.30
CA ALA A 195 0.48 4.90 36.28
C ALA A 195 -0.49 4.50 37.40
#